data_AF-A0ABD7ZX16-F1
#
_entry.id   AF-A0ABD7ZX16-F1
#
_cell.length_a   1.000
_cell.length_b   1.000
_cell.length_c   1.000
_cell.angle_alpha   90.00
_cell.angle_beta   90.00
_cell.angle_gamma   90.00
#
_symmetry.space_group_name_H-M   'P 1'
#
loop_
_entity.id
_entity.type
_entity.pdbx_description
1 polymer ?
#
loop_
_entity_poly.entity_id
_entity_poly.type
_entity_poly.pdbx_seq_one_letter_code
_entity_poly.pdbx_strand_id
1 'polypeptide(L)'
;MKDNKEKNACIEMIRRERNQNSIYTVLAYHNDLEFGYLSLTDKSFIFVPKKGEIIDIPLETVTNYGFKGVGTGVYGTTTTNIGNTGMQLSSTREVKAPVFYVTVGEYTYEWLAQKHSKLFDAVQKSEGKDRSKLKSNY
;
A
#
# COMPACT_ATOMS: atom_id res chain seq x y z
N MET A 1 15.12 1.70 12.30
CA MET A 1 16.19 2.62 11.82
C MET A 1 16.72 2.23 10.44
N LYS A 2 16.94 0.93 10.15
CA LYS A 2 17.35 0.41 8.83
C LYS A 2 16.30 0.66 7.72
N ASP A 3 15.02 0.40 8.01
CA ASP A 3 13.92 0.59 7.04
C ASP A 3 13.73 2.04 6.59
N ASN A 4 14.05 3.02 7.43
CA ASN A 4 13.98 4.43 7.05
C ASN A 4 15.13 4.82 6.11
N LYS A 5 16.32 4.23 6.28
CA LYS A 5 17.46 4.47 5.38
C LYS A 5 17.20 3.90 4.00
N GLU A 6 16.72 2.65 3.93
CA GLU A 6 16.38 1.99 2.66
C GLU A 6 15.21 2.71 1.96
N LYS A 7 14.18 3.12 2.71
CA LYS A 7 13.09 3.95 2.19
C LYS A 7 13.59 5.27 1.60
N ASN A 8 14.47 5.99 2.32
CA ASN A 8 14.99 7.28 1.84
C ASN A 8 15.88 7.10 0.61
N ALA A 9 16.67 6.02 0.54
CA ALA A 9 17.46 5.70 -0.64
C ALA A 9 16.58 5.45 -1.87
N CYS A 10 15.45 4.74 -1.72
CA CYS A 10 14.46 4.58 -2.78
C CYS A 10 13.89 5.92 -3.24
N ILE A 11 13.46 6.78 -2.31
CA ILE A 11 12.92 8.11 -2.64
C ILE A 11 13.94 8.96 -3.41
N GLU A 12 15.19 8.97 -2.96
CA GLU A 12 16.28 9.72 -3.63
C GLU A 12 16.61 9.15 -5.02
N MET A 13 16.56 7.83 -5.17
CA MET A 13 16.77 7.18 -6.48
C MET A 13 15.66 7.57 -7.47
N ILE A 14 14.39 7.50 -7.07
CA ILE A 14 13.26 7.93 -7.89
C ILE A 14 13.44 9.40 -8.31
N ARG A 15 13.84 10.25 -7.38
CA ARG A 15 14.10 11.67 -7.66
C ARG A 15 15.22 11.88 -8.68
N ARG A 16 16.33 11.14 -8.57
CA ARG A 16 17.51 11.31 -9.43
C ARG A 16 17.35 10.68 -10.80
N GLU A 17 16.83 9.46 -10.85
CA GLU A 17 16.78 8.66 -12.08
C GLU A 17 15.51 8.89 -12.88
N ARG A 18 14.38 9.19 -12.21
CA ARG A 18 13.08 9.39 -12.87
C ARG A 18 12.62 10.84 -12.88
N ASN A 19 13.35 11.74 -12.20
CA ASN A 19 12.98 13.16 -12.06
C ASN A 19 11.55 13.36 -11.54
N GLN A 20 11.14 12.51 -10.59
CA GLN A 20 9.81 12.51 -9.97
C GLN A 20 9.94 12.60 -8.45
N ASN A 21 8.97 13.25 -7.80
CA ASN A 21 8.95 13.34 -6.34
C ASN A 21 7.97 12.32 -5.76
N SER A 22 8.44 11.51 -4.80
CA SER A 22 7.59 10.59 -4.06
C SER A 22 6.60 11.36 -3.18
N ILE A 23 5.30 11.18 -3.43
CA ILE A 23 4.20 11.64 -2.58
C ILE A 23 4.06 10.71 -1.36
N TYR A 24 4.07 9.40 -1.60
CA TYR A 24 3.94 8.40 -0.55
C TYR A 24 4.71 7.13 -0.90
N THR A 25 5.48 6.61 0.05
CA THR A 25 6.26 5.38 -0.15
C THR A 25 6.04 4.41 1.00
N VAL A 26 5.76 3.14 0.65
CA VAL A 26 5.48 2.05 1.57
C VAL A 26 6.35 0.83 1.23
N LEU A 27 6.75 0.06 2.25
CA LEU A 27 7.36 -1.25 2.05
C LEU A 27 6.29 -2.21 1.51
N ALA A 28 6.61 -2.90 0.43
CA ALA A 28 5.71 -3.83 -0.23
C ALA A 28 6.46 -5.09 -0.68
N TYR A 29 5.74 -6.19 -0.82
CA TYR A 29 6.27 -7.45 -1.33
C TYR A 29 5.58 -7.81 -2.65
N HIS A 30 6.38 -8.10 -3.67
CA HIS A 30 5.95 -8.60 -4.98
C HIS A 30 6.28 -10.09 -5.06
N ASN A 31 5.42 -10.89 -5.69
CA ASN A 31 5.61 -12.35 -5.74
C ASN A 31 6.95 -12.76 -6.39
N ASP A 32 7.34 -12.10 -7.49
CA ASP A 32 8.55 -12.49 -8.22
C ASP A 32 9.81 -11.68 -7.82
N LEU A 33 9.62 -10.47 -7.29
CA LEU A 33 10.70 -9.51 -7.02
C LEU A 33 10.97 -9.32 -5.52
N GLU A 34 10.26 -10.08 -4.70
CA GLU A 34 10.31 -10.06 -3.24
C GLU A 34 10.05 -8.66 -2.64
N PHE A 35 10.74 -8.33 -1.55
CA PHE A 35 10.58 -7.08 -0.82
C PHE A 35 11.17 -5.90 -1.59
N GLY A 36 10.41 -4.81 -1.61
CA GLY A 36 10.79 -3.54 -2.19
C GLY A 36 9.98 -2.39 -1.60
N TYR A 37 10.10 -1.23 -2.23
CA TYR A 37 9.34 -0.04 -1.88
C TYR A 37 8.45 0.36 -3.03
N LEU A 38 7.14 0.39 -2.78
CA LEU A 38 6.16 0.95 -3.69
C LEU A 38 5.98 2.43 -3.37
N SER A 39 6.23 3.27 -4.37
CA SER A 39 6.17 4.72 -4.29
C SER A 39 5.10 5.25 -5.24
N LEU A 40 4.23 6.11 -4.73
CA LEU A 40 3.35 6.95 -5.53
C LEU A 40 4.05 8.28 -5.78
N THR A 41 4.13 8.70 -7.03
CA THR A 41 4.57 10.03 -7.46
C THR A 41 3.41 10.81 -8.06
N ASP A 42 3.69 12.00 -8.59
CA ASP A 42 2.75 12.81 -9.37
C ASP A 42 2.40 12.19 -10.73
N LYS A 43 3.21 11.25 -11.22
CA LYS A 43 3.10 10.70 -12.58
C LYS A 43 2.97 9.19 -12.66
N SER A 44 3.45 8.46 -11.66
CA SER A 44 3.59 7.01 -11.72
C SER A 44 3.42 6.33 -10.36
N PHE A 45 3.08 5.04 -10.41
CA PHE A 45 3.46 4.08 -9.37
C PHE A 45 4.82 3.48 -9.72
N ILE A 46 5.79 3.60 -8.82
CA ILE A 46 7.13 3.07 -9.00
C ILE A 46 7.40 2.05 -7.89
N PHE A 47 7.62 0.79 -8.26
CA PHE A 47 8.07 -0.24 -7.35
C PHE A 47 9.56 -0.49 -7.53
N VAL A 48 10.33 -0.21 -6.48
CA VAL A 48 11.76 -0.47 -6.42
C VAL A 48 12.00 -1.73 -5.60
N PRO A 49 12.29 -2.89 -6.24
CA PRO A 49 12.62 -4.09 -5.51
C PRO A 49 14.03 -4.01 -4.93
N LYS A 50 14.33 -4.84 -3.93
CA LYS A 50 15.71 -5.02 -3.45
C LYS A 50 16.61 -5.71 -4.49
N LYS A 51 16.01 -6.50 -5.38
CA LYS A 51 16.67 -7.24 -6.45
C LYS A 51 15.78 -7.28 -7.68
N GLY A 52 16.37 -7.16 -8.86
CA GLY A 52 15.64 -7.19 -10.13
C GLY A 52 15.27 -5.81 -10.63
N GLU A 53 14.36 -5.78 -11.60
CA GLU A 53 14.01 -4.57 -12.35
C GLU A 53 12.94 -3.73 -11.65
N ILE A 54 13.06 -2.41 -11.78
CA ILE A 54 12.09 -1.45 -11.27
C ILE A 54 10.84 -1.52 -12.14
N ILE A 55 9.68 -1.66 -11.50
CA ILE A 55 8.39 -1.54 -12.18
C ILE A 55 7.96 -0.07 -12.13
N ASP A 56 7.69 0.54 -13.29
CA ASP A 56 7.19 1.90 -13.43
C ASP A 56 5.88 1.87 -14.20
N ILE A 57 4.78 2.28 -13.55
CA ILE A 57 3.44 2.30 -14.11
C ILE A 57 2.97 3.74 -14.13
N PRO A 58 2.90 4.39 -15.31
CA PRO A 58 2.36 5.74 -15.44
C PRO A 58 0.90 5.79 -15.01
N LEU A 59 0.53 6.78 -14.19
CA LEU A 59 -0.82 6.97 -13.67
C LEU A 59 -1.86 7.13 -14.78
N GLU A 60 -1.47 7.73 -15.91
CA GLU A 60 -2.34 7.89 -17.09
C GLU A 60 -2.78 6.56 -17.71
N THR A 61 -2.03 5.48 -17.48
CA THR A 61 -2.36 4.14 -17.99
C THR A 61 -3.20 3.31 -17.02
N VAL A 62 -3.37 3.80 -15.79
CA VAL A 62 -4.07 3.06 -14.73
C VAL A 62 -5.58 3.12 -14.97
N THR A 63 -6.19 1.96 -15.17
CA THR A 63 -7.64 1.82 -15.36
C THR A 63 -8.38 1.60 -14.05
N ASN A 64 -7.73 0.95 -13.08
CA ASN A 64 -8.31 0.70 -11.76
C ASN A 64 -7.22 0.55 -10.69
N TYR A 65 -7.51 0.90 -9.45
CA TYR A 65 -6.63 0.68 -8.30
C TYR A 65 -7.43 0.46 -7.04
N GLY A 66 -6.84 -0.22 -6.06
CA GLY A 66 -7.50 -0.43 -4.78
C GLY A 66 -6.70 -1.31 -3.85
N PHE A 67 -7.36 -1.76 -2.79
CA PHE A 67 -6.79 -2.74 -1.89
C PHE A 67 -7.83 -3.80 -1.52
N LYS A 68 -7.35 -5.00 -1.21
CA LYS A 68 -8.16 -6.13 -0.77
C LYS A 68 -7.41 -6.92 0.31
N GLY A 69 -8.15 -7.63 1.15
CA GLY A 69 -7.59 -8.62 2.06
C GLY A 69 -7.77 -10.02 1.47
N VAL A 70 -6.67 -10.70 1.16
CA VAL A 70 -6.70 -12.08 0.64
C VAL A 70 -6.54 -13.05 1.81
N GLY A 71 -7.41 -14.05 1.91
CA GLY A 71 -7.34 -15.05 2.97
C GLY A 71 -6.04 -15.84 2.93
N THR A 72 -5.40 -16.04 4.07
CA THR A 72 -4.13 -16.79 4.17
C THR A 72 -4.33 -18.26 4.55
N GLY A 73 -5.56 -18.67 4.87
CA GLY A 73 -5.86 -19.97 5.47
C GLY A 73 -5.41 -20.09 6.94
N VAL A 74 -4.81 -19.06 7.53
CA VAL A 74 -4.40 -19.01 8.93
C VAL A 74 -5.46 -18.29 9.74
N TYR A 75 -5.86 -18.84 10.90
CA TYR A 75 -6.85 -18.22 11.78
C TYR A 75 -6.18 -17.65 13.03
N GLY A 76 -6.46 -16.38 13.31
CA GLY A 76 -5.99 -15.68 14.50
C GLY A 76 -7.15 -15.42 15.47
N THR A 77 -6.89 -15.57 16.76
CA THR A 77 -7.85 -15.21 17.82
C THR A 77 -7.37 -13.94 18.51
N THR A 78 -8.19 -12.91 18.49
CA THR A 78 -7.95 -11.68 19.26
C THR A 78 -8.89 -11.68 20.46
N THR A 79 -8.32 -11.57 21.66
CA THR A 79 -9.07 -11.41 22.91
C THR A 79 -8.96 -9.96 23.37
N THR A 80 -10.11 -9.35 23.65
CA THR A 80 -10.20 -7.96 24.08
C THR A 80 -10.94 -7.89 25.41
N ASN A 81 -10.36 -7.18 26.38
CA ASN A 81 -11.02 -6.94 27.66
C ASN A 81 -12.03 -5.81 27.51
N ILE A 82 -13.26 -6.01 27.98
CA ILE A 82 -14.27 -4.94 28.01
C ILE A 82 -14.09 -4.12 29.29
N GLY A 83 -13.27 -3.08 29.20
CA GLY A 83 -12.98 -2.18 30.33
C GLY A 83 -12.49 -2.94 31.59
N ASN A 84 -12.93 -2.50 32.77
CA ASN A 84 -12.61 -3.14 34.06
C ASN A 84 -13.65 -4.17 34.52
N THR A 85 -14.51 -4.66 33.62
CA THR A 85 -15.61 -5.58 33.98
C THR A 85 -15.16 -7.03 34.19
N GLY A 86 -13.89 -7.35 33.88
CA GLY A 86 -13.38 -8.72 33.89
C GLY A 86 -13.87 -9.59 32.72
N MET A 87 -14.74 -9.08 31.85
CA MET A 87 -15.20 -9.80 30.66
C MET A 87 -14.18 -9.75 29.53
N GLN A 88 -13.95 -10.92 28.92
CA GLN A 88 -13.12 -11.11 27.74
C GLN A 88 -13.97 -11.47 26.54
N LEU A 89 -13.83 -10.71 25.45
CA LEU A 89 -14.42 -11.04 24.16
C LEU A 89 -13.32 -11.56 23.23
N SER A 90 -13.42 -12.84 22.87
CA SER A 90 -12.52 -13.49 21.92
C SER A 90 -13.20 -13.59 20.55
N SER A 91 -12.48 -13.20 19.50
CA SER A 91 -12.93 -13.32 18.12
C SER A 91 -11.87 -14.06 17.32
N THR A 92 -12.20 -15.24 16.79
CA THR A 92 -11.37 -15.96 15.83
C THR A 92 -11.76 -15.55 14.41
N ARG A 93 -10.80 -15.07 13.64
CA ARG A 93 -11.01 -14.69 12.23
C ARG A 93 -9.84 -15.16 11.40
N GLU A 94 -10.10 -15.45 10.13
CA GLU A 94 -9.03 -15.70 9.18
C GLU A 94 -8.18 -14.44 9.03
N VAL A 95 -6.86 -14.62 9.15
CA VAL A 95 -5.88 -13.58 8.89
C VAL A 95 -5.92 -13.28 7.40
N LYS A 96 -6.06 -11.99 7.06
CA LYS A 96 -6.06 -11.53 5.68
C LYS A 96 -4.74 -10.86 5.37
N ALA A 97 -4.10 -11.30 4.30
CA ALA A 97 -2.93 -10.64 3.74
C ALA A 97 -3.36 -9.33 3.05
N PRO A 98 -2.78 -8.20 3.42
CA PRO A 98 -3.13 -6.91 2.83
C PRO A 98 -2.51 -6.76 1.44
N VAL A 99 -3.33 -6.74 0.39
CA VAL A 99 -2.91 -6.56 -1.00
C VAL A 99 -3.33 -5.18 -1.49
N PHE A 100 -2.40 -4.43 -2.07
CA PHE A 100 -2.68 -3.27 -2.91
C PHE A 100 -2.54 -3.67 -4.37
N TYR A 101 -3.47 -3.25 -5.23
CA TYR A 101 -3.47 -3.60 -6.64
C TYR A 101 -3.61 -2.37 -7.54
N VAL A 102 -2.99 -2.45 -8.71
CA VAL A 102 -3.09 -1.48 -9.81
C VAL A 102 -3.35 -2.25 -11.09
N THR A 103 -4.35 -1.83 -11.86
CA THR A 103 -4.74 -2.45 -13.13
C THR A 103 -4.44 -1.52 -14.28
N VAL A 104 -3.84 -2.06 -15.34
CA VAL A 104 -3.50 -1.38 -16.59
C VAL A 104 -4.04 -2.24 -17.72
N GLY A 105 -5.12 -1.78 -18.35
CA GLY A 105 -5.85 -2.60 -19.34
C GLY A 105 -6.33 -3.90 -18.70
N GLU A 106 -5.83 -5.04 -19.20
CA GLU A 106 -6.17 -6.39 -18.70
C GLU A 106 -5.18 -6.93 -17.66
N TYR A 107 -4.09 -6.21 -17.38
CA TYR A 107 -3.05 -6.66 -16.45
C TYR A 107 -3.24 -6.04 -15.07
N THR A 108 -3.19 -6.87 -14.03
CA THR A 108 -3.23 -6.43 -12.63
C THR A 108 -1.90 -6.70 -11.95
N TYR A 109 -1.28 -5.64 -11.44
CA TYR A 109 -0.12 -5.70 -10.57
C TYR A 109 -0.57 -5.70 -9.12
N GLU A 110 -0.02 -6.62 -8.33
CA GLU A 110 -0.41 -6.81 -6.94
C GLU A 110 0.82 -6.80 -6.03
N TRP A 111 0.70 -6.11 -4.90
CA TRP A 111 1.72 -6.10 -3.87
C TRP A 111 1.12 -6.31 -2.49
N LEU A 112 1.79 -7.11 -1.68
CA LEU A 112 1.51 -7.21 -0.25
C LEU A 112 2.05 -5.98 0.46
N ALA A 113 1.17 -5.10 0.94
CA ALA A 113 1.53 -3.82 1.52
C ALA A 113 0.77 -3.57 2.81
N GLN A 114 1.46 -3.62 3.96
CA GLN A 114 0.84 -3.44 5.28
C GLN A 114 0.15 -2.07 5.48
N LYS A 115 0.55 -1.04 4.72
CA LYS A 115 -0.09 0.30 4.75
C LYS A 115 -0.87 0.59 3.46
N HIS A 116 -1.46 -0.43 2.86
CA HIS A 116 -2.27 -0.35 1.64
C HIS A 116 -3.40 0.71 1.71
N SER A 117 -4.07 0.86 2.85
CA SER A 117 -5.13 1.88 3.01
C SER A 117 -4.57 3.30 2.92
N LYS A 118 -3.44 3.57 3.57
CA LYS A 118 -2.77 4.89 3.50
C LYS A 118 -2.22 5.19 2.11
N LEU A 119 -1.76 4.16 1.39
CA LEU A 119 -1.36 4.31 0.00
C LEU A 119 -2.58 4.67 -0.86
N PHE A 120 -3.70 3.97 -0.69
CA PHE A 120 -4.96 4.29 -1.38
C PHE A 120 -5.42 5.73 -1.11
N ASP A 121 -5.43 6.16 0.16
CA ASP A 121 -5.77 7.54 0.53
C ASP A 121 -4.84 8.56 -0.15
N ALA A 122 -3.55 8.24 -0.27
CA ALA A 122 -2.58 9.10 -0.97
C ALA A 122 -2.90 9.22 -2.46
N VAL A 123 -3.33 8.12 -3.11
CA VAL A 123 -3.77 8.13 -4.52
C VAL A 123 -5.01 9.01 -4.67
N GLN A 124 -6.04 8.81 -3.83
CA GLN A 124 -7.25 9.62 -3.87
C GLN A 124 -6.96 11.11 -3.68
N LYS A 125 -6.03 11.46 -2.80
CA LYS A 125 -5.55 12.84 -2.60
C LYS A 125 -4.85 13.39 -3.83
N SER A 126 -3.97 12.61 -4.46
CA SER A 126 -3.24 13.03 -5.66
C SER A 126 -4.18 13.28 -6.86
N GLU A 127 -5.26 12.49 -6.98
CA GLU A 127 -6.27 12.65 -8.03
C GLU A 127 -7.34 13.71 -7.71
N GLY A 128 -7.28 14.36 -6.54
CA GLY A 128 -8.31 15.30 -6.10
C GLY A 128 -9.67 14.65 -5.78
N LYS A 129 -9.72 13.32 -5.67
CA LYS A 129 -10.91 12.52 -5.33
C LYS A 129 -11.10 12.32 -3.82
N ASP A 130 -10.22 12.91 -3.01
CA ASP A 130 -10.30 12.85 -1.55
C ASP A 130 -11.57 13.54 -1.03
N ARG A 131 -12.51 12.71 -0.56
CA ARG A 131 -13.79 13.16 0.01
C ARG A 131 -13.69 13.55 1.47
N SER A 132 -12.52 13.45 2.12
CA SER A 132 -12.36 13.77 3.54
C SER A 132 -12.56 15.26 3.88
N LYS A 133 -12.67 16.15 2.88
CA LYS A 133 -13.10 17.55 3.05
C LYS A 133 -14.61 17.77 2.92
N LEU A 134 -15.41 16.75 2.63
CA LEU A 134 -16.87 16.85 2.75
C LEU A 134 -17.20 16.89 4.24
N LYS A 135 -17.28 18.09 4.82
CA LYS A 135 -17.93 18.30 6.11
C LYS A 135 -19.31 17.65 6.03
N SER A 136 -19.51 16.60 6.81
CA SER A 136 -20.84 16.04 7.08
C SER A 136 -21.65 17.12 7.78
N ASN A 137 -22.46 17.86 7.03
CA ASN A 137 -23.54 18.65 7.60
C ASN A 137 -24.73 17.69 7.75
N TYR A 138 -24.80 17.02 8.90
CA TYR A 138 -26.02 16.39 9.40
C TYR A 138 -26.09 16.61 10.90
#